data_AF-A0AAW4BKC2-F1
#
_entry.id   AF-A0AAW4BKC2-F1
#
_cell.length_a   1.000
_cell.length_b   1.000
_cell.length_c   1.000
_cell.angle_alpha   90.00
_cell.angle_beta   90.00
_cell.angle_gamma   90.00
#
_symmetry.space_group_name_H-M   'P 1'
#
loop_
_entity.id
_entity.type
_entity.pdbx_description
1 polymer ?
#
loop_
_entity_poly.entity_id
_entity_poly.type
_entity_poly.pdbx_seq_one_letter_code
_entity_poly.pdbx_strand_id
1 'polypeptide(L)' 'MNNKNQGTNGGEAYKQKCNAYWESVRFQVELAYLTEGSYSAAARELNRKRVPTMHGANWHPQTVSDAISHY' A
#
# COMPACT_ATOMS: atom_id res chain seq x y z
N MET A 1 -31.43 -22.24 -13.75
CA MET A 1 -29.97 -22.01 -13.60
C MET A 1 -29.74 -21.30 -12.28
N ASN A 2 -29.24 -22.00 -11.26
CA ASN A 2 -28.91 -21.42 -9.96
C ASN A 2 -27.44 -20.97 -9.98
N ASN A 3 -27.21 -19.67 -10.13
CA ASN A 3 -25.86 -19.10 -10.14
C ASN A 3 -25.40 -18.81 -8.71
N LYS A 4 -24.81 -19.82 -8.06
CA LYS A 4 -24.16 -19.70 -6.74
C LYS A 4 -22.70 -19.20 -6.89
N ASN A 5 -22.50 -17.97 -7.39
CA ASN A 5 -21.15 -17.37 -7.51
C ASN A 5 -21.03 -16.06 -6.69
N GLN A 6 -21.48 -16.08 -5.43
CA GLN A 6 -21.50 -14.90 -4.55
C GLN A 6 -20.49 -14.98 -3.38
N GLY A 7 -19.48 -15.87 -3.45
CA GLY A 7 -18.55 -16.11 -2.33
C GLY A 7 -17.12 -15.54 -2.47
N THR A 8 -16.67 -15.22 -3.69
CA THR A 8 -15.23 -15.01 -3.98
C THR A 8 -14.91 -13.69 -4.68
N ASN A 9 -15.84 -13.16 -5.48
CA ASN A 9 -15.58 -12.03 -6.37
C ASN A 9 -15.23 -10.73 -5.62
N GLY A 10 -15.83 -10.49 -4.45
CA GLY A 10 -15.52 -9.30 -3.64
C GLY A 10 -14.12 -9.33 -3.04
N GLY A 11 -13.66 -10.52 -2.62
CA GLY A 11 -12.34 -10.71 -2.05
C GLY A 11 -11.23 -10.62 -3.11
N GLU A 12 -11.44 -11.19 -4.29
CA GLU A 12 -10.49 -11.09 -5.41
C GLU A 12 -10.38 -9.67 -5.94
N ALA A 13 -11.51 -8.98 -6.13
CA ALA A 13 -11.52 -7.58 -6.54
C ALA A 13 -10.80 -6.67 -5.53
N TYR A 14 -10.97 -6.92 -4.23
CA TYR A 14 -10.26 -6.20 -3.18
C TYR A 14 -8.74 -6.44 -3.25
N LYS A 15 -8.30 -7.69 -3.41
CA LYS A 15 -6.88 -8.03 -3.57
C LYS A 15 -6.26 -7.34 -4.78
N GLN A 16 -6.94 -7.35 -5.93
CA GLN A 16 -6.47 -6.66 -7.13
C GLN A 16 -6.33 -5.15 -6.89
N LYS A 17 -7.30 -4.53 -6.21
CA LYS A 17 -7.22 -3.11 -5.85
C LYS A 17 -6.03 -2.82 -4.93
N CYS A 18 -5.77 -3.66 -3.93
CA CYS A 18 -4.61 -3.52 -3.05
C CYS A 18 -3.30 -3.62 -3.83
N ASN A 19 -3.17 -4.63 -4.71
CA ASN A 19 -1.96 -4.83 -5.51
C ASN A 19 -1.71 -3.65 -6.45
N ALA A 20 -2.73 -3.21 -7.18
CA ALA A 20 -2.61 -2.06 -8.08
C ALA A 20 -2.22 -0.77 -7.33
N TYR A 21 -2.76 -0.57 -6.12
CA TYR A 21 -2.35 0.53 -5.26
C TYR A 21 -0.87 0.42 -4.87
N TRP A 22 -0.41 -0.75 -4.41
CA TRP A 22 0.98 -0.95 -4.01
C TRP A 22 1.96 -0.74 -5.17
N GLU A 23 1.64 -1.26 -6.35
CA GLU A 23 2.42 -1.01 -7.57
C GLU A 23 2.53 0.48 -7.88
N SER A 24 1.44 1.24 -7.70
CA SER A 24 1.41 2.68 -8.00
C SER A 24 2.29 3.54 -7.08
N VAL A 25 2.48 3.13 -5.82
CA VAL A 25 3.26 3.89 -4.82
C VAL A 25 4.65 3.31 -4.57
N ARG A 26 4.96 2.13 -5.14
CA ARG A 26 6.18 1.35 -4.92
C ARG A 26 7.45 2.20 -4.95
N PHE A 27 7.67 2.92 -6.05
CA PHE A 27 8.88 3.73 -6.24
C PHE A 27 9.06 4.77 -5.12
N GLN A 28 7.97 5.41 -4.71
CA GLN A 28 8.01 6.47 -3.69
C GLN A 28 8.35 5.89 -2.31
N VAL A 29 7.78 4.72 -1.97
CA VAL A 29 8.05 4.01 -0.72
C VAL A 29 9.49 3.53 -0.67
N GLU A 30 9.97 2.86 -1.72
CA GLU A 30 11.34 2.37 -1.82
C GLU A 30 12.35 3.52 -1.70
N LEU A 31 12.14 4.61 -2.45
CA LEU A 31 13.01 5.78 -2.40
C LEU A 31 13.02 6.42 -1.01
N ALA A 32 11.86 6.57 -0.37
CA ALA A 32 11.77 7.12 0.98
C ALA A 32 12.53 6.24 1.99
N TYR A 33 12.39 4.92 1.92
CA TYR A 33 13.10 4.01 2.81
C TYR A 33 14.61 4.01 2.59
N LEU A 34 15.06 3.97 1.33
CA LEU A 34 16.49 4.01 0.99
C LEU A 34 17.15 5.34 1.39
N THR A 35 16.41 6.45 1.31
CA THR A 35 16.93 7.78 1.67
C THR A 35 16.98 7.99 3.18
N GLU A 36 15.94 7.55 3.90
CA GLU A 36 15.76 7.85 5.31
C GLU A 36 16.32 6.76 6.25
N GLY A 37 16.53 5.54 5.75
CA GLY A 37 17.17 4.44 6.48
C GLY A 37 16.32 3.80 7.59
N SER A 38 15.07 4.21 7.78
CA SER A 38 14.14 3.58 8.74
C SER A 38 12.68 3.73 8.32
N TYR A 39 11.82 2.79 8.73
CA TYR A 39 10.38 2.84 8.44
C TYR A 39 9.70 4.09 9.01
N SER A 40 10.10 4.53 10.20
CA SER A 40 9.53 5.71 10.85
C SER A 40 9.90 7.00 10.13
N ALA A 41 11.15 7.14 9.68
CA ALA A 41 11.58 8.32 8.94
C ALA A 41 10.99 8.32 7.51
N ALA A 42 10.92 7.16 6.85
CA ALA A 42 10.24 7.00 5.56
C ALA A 42 8.75 7.38 5.64
N ALA A 43 8.03 6.96 6.69
CA ALA A 43 6.63 7.34 6.88
C ALA A 43 6.46 8.87 7.03
N ARG A 44 7.34 9.53 7.79
CA ARG A 44 7.35 11.00 7.91
C ARG A 44 7.61 11.66 6.56
N GLU A 45 8.55 11.14 5.79
CA GLU A 45 8.90 11.67 4.47
C GLU A 45 7.75 11.53 3.46
N LEU A 46 7.08 10.37 3.42
CA LEU A 46 5.91 10.14 2.58
C LEU A 46 4.74 11.07 2.96
N ASN A 47 4.50 11.26 4.26
CA ASN A 47 3.49 12.21 4.75
C ASN A 47 3.84 13.66 4.39
N ARG A 48 5.11 14.07 4.56
CA ARG A 48 5.60 15.41 4.18
C ARG A 48 5.40 15.68 2.70
N LYS A 49 5.65 14.68 1.85
CA LYS A 49 5.43 14.72 0.40
C LYS A 49 3.97 14.52 -0.02
N ARG A 50 3.06 14.25 0.92
CA ARG A 50 1.63 14.00 0.68
C ARG A 50 1.38 12.85 -0.30
N VAL A 51 2.19 11.79 -0.23
CA VAL A 51 1.94 10.56 -1.01
C VAL A 51 0.66 9.91 -0.46
N PRO A 52 -0.39 9.71 -1.28
CA PRO A 52 -1.66 9.19 -0.80
C PRO A 52 -1.54 7.74 -0.36
N THR A 53 -2.16 7.37 0.75
CA THR A 53 -2.42 5.97 1.06
C THR A 53 -3.68 5.48 0.36
N MET A 54 -3.90 4.15 0.32
CA MET A 54 -5.11 3.55 -0.29
C MET A 54 -6.43 4.14 0.26
N HIS A 55 -6.42 4.58 1.51
CA HIS A 55 -7.58 5.14 2.20
C HIS A 55 -7.46 6.66 2.46
N GLY A 56 -6.44 7.33 1.92
CA GLY A 56 -6.21 8.77 2.14
C GLY A 56 -5.80 9.13 3.58
N ALA A 57 -5.39 8.15 4.39
CA ALA A 57 -4.82 8.35 5.72
C ALA A 57 -3.31 8.63 5.66
N ASN A 58 -2.72 8.96 6.81
CA ASN A 58 -1.27 9.10 6.95
C ASN A 58 -0.55 7.74 6.83
N TRP A 59 0.68 7.78 6.34
CA TRP A 59 1.63 6.69 6.43
C TRP A 59 2.05 6.44 7.87
N HIS A 60 2.03 5.18 8.28
CA HIS A 60 2.60 4.69 9.53
C HIS A 60 3.80 3.79 9.25
N PRO A 61 4.74 3.62 10.20
CA PRO A 61 5.91 2.77 10.01
C PRO A 61 5.55 1.34 9.60
N GLN A 62 4.49 0.78 10.18
CA GLN A 62 3.99 -0.54 9.82
C GLN A 62 3.54 -0.59 8.35
N THR A 63 2.80 0.41 7.88
CA THR A 63 2.35 0.51 6.50
C THR A 63 3.52 0.58 5.50
N VAL A 64 4.62 1.24 5.89
CA VAL A 64 5.85 1.25 5.09
C VAL A 64 6.50 -0.14 5.06
N SER A 65 6.57 -0.82 6.20
CA SER A 65 7.06 -2.21 6.27
C SER A 65 6.22 -3.16 5.41
N ASP A 66 4.90 -3.04 5.47
CA ASP A 66 3.97 -3.87 4.67
C ASP A 66 4.17 -3.60 3.18
N ALA A 67 4.30 -2.32 2.79
CA ALA A 67 4.54 -1.92 1.40
C ALA A 67 5.85 -2.48 0.83
N ILE A 68 6.92 -2.50 1.64
CA ILE A 68 8.22 -3.06 1.27
C ILE A 68 8.19 -4.60 1.33
N SER A 69 7.36 -5.20 2.18
CA SER A 69 7.28 -6.66 2.30
C SER A 69 6.32 -7.28 1.28
N HIS A 70 5.48 -6.48 0.63
CA HIS A 70 4.50 -6.92 -0.38
C HIS A 70 5.11 -7.27 -1.75
N TYR A 71 6.30 -7.89 -1.75
CA TYR A 71 6.82 -8.62 -2.89
C TYR A 71 6.37 -10.08 -2.86
#